data_AF-A0A376MM77-F1
#
_entry.id   AF-A0A376MM77-F1
#
_cell.length_a   1.000
_cell.length_b   1.000
_cell.length_c   1.000
_cell.angle_alpha   90.00
_cell.angle_beta   90.00
_cell.angle_gamma   90.00
#
_symmetry.space_group_name_H-M   'P 1'
#
loop_
_entity.id
_entity.type
_entity.pdbx_description
1 polymer ?
#
loop_
_entity_poly.entity_id
_entity_poly.type
_entity_poly.pdbx_seq_one_letter_code
_entity_poly.pdbx_strand_id
1 'polypeptide(L)'
;MTITIVEFNVLKVMAEKDIDWSWMVLDRTLAIRNIPGFGNVANIVTKLVNHGLVDIVNGEGNSRPRYRVSQYGLNLIKETTRQPLLIQPLQEHDLHCDLSIRYSSILVQNIVITKNELNVLNVMTEKDINWNWMNLDRTLSIRQIPGFGNVVNIVNKLANEGLVIIEDSGNKSMPHYHVSEKGYNLVQRENK
;
A
#
# COMPACT_ATOMS: atom_id res chain seq x y z
N MET A 1 5.44 -19.57 12.94
CA MET A 1 5.29 -18.10 12.80
C MET A 1 5.02 -17.81 11.33
N THR A 2 3.97 -17.07 11.03
CA THR A 2 3.64 -16.70 9.64
C THR A 2 3.59 -15.18 9.56
N ILE A 3 4.50 -14.58 8.79
CA ILE A 3 4.50 -13.16 8.47
C ILE A 3 4.31 -12.98 6.98
N THR A 4 3.59 -11.93 6.60
CA THR A 4 3.41 -11.55 5.20
C THR A 4 4.67 -10.89 4.65
N ILE A 5 4.78 -10.86 3.32
CA ILE A 5 5.86 -10.13 2.65
C ILE A 5 5.86 -8.63 2.98
N VAL A 6 4.67 -8.06 3.22
CA VAL A 6 4.51 -6.66 3.63
C VAL A 6 5.09 -6.44 5.03
N GLU A 7 4.69 -7.27 6.00
CA GLU A 7 5.22 -7.23 7.37
C GLU A 7 6.75 -7.45 7.39
N PHE A 8 7.26 -8.38 6.57
CA PHE A 8 8.69 -8.63 6.44
C PHE A 8 9.45 -7.45 5.84
N ASN A 9 8.90 -6.79 4.81
CA ASN A 9 9.52 -5.60 4.22
C ASN A 9 9.54 -4.41 5.19
N VAL A 10 8.49 -4.23 5.99
CA VAL A 10 8.47 -3.23 7.07
C VAL A 10 9.55 -3.55 8.11
N LEU A 11 9.68 -4.81 8.51
CA LEU A 11 10.72 -5.26 9.43
C LEU A 11 12.14 -4.95 8.90
N LYS A 12 12.38 -5.17 7.59
CA LYS A 12 13.65 -4.80 6.95
C LYS A 12 13.93 -3.30 7.03
N VAL A 13 12.94 -2.45 6.74
CA VAL A 13 13.09 -0.98 6.82
C VAL A 13 13.43 -0.56 8.25
N MET A 14 12.78 -1.15 9.25
CA MET A 14 13.08 -0.86 10.65
C MET A 14 14.52 -1.26 11.03
N ALA A 15 15.08 -2.30 10.41
CA ALA A 15 16.43 -2.78 10.66
C ALA A 15 17.54 -1.99 9.92
N GLU A 16 17.20 -1.13 8.96
CA GLU A 16 18.19 -0.35 8.21
C GLU A 16 18.91 0.70 9.07
N LYS A 17 18.25 1.15 10.13
CA LYS A 17 18.78 2.17 11.05
C LYS A 17 18.60 1.69 12.48
N ASP A 18 19.65 1.79 13.28
CA ASP A 18 19.59 1.53 14.71
C ASP A 18 18.99 2.74 15.45
N ILE A 19 17.68 2.93 15.27
CA ILE A 19 16.90 4.00 15.91
C ILE A 19 15.62 3.45 16.50
N ASP A 20 15.05 4.21 17.43
CA ASP A 20 13.76 3.94 18.04
C ASP A 20 12.62 4.53 17.20
N TRP A 21 11.96 3.68 16.42
CA TRP A 21 10.93 4.07 15.47
C TRP A 21 9.64 4.46 16.20
N SER A 22 9.01 5.56 15.79
CA SER A 22 7.58 5.75 16.02
C SER A 22 6.80 5.31 14.78
N TRP A 23 5.52 4.98 14.95
CA TRP A 23 4.63 4.71 13.82
C TRP A 23 4.68 5.82 12.78
N MET A 24 4.65 7.09 13.20
CA MET A 24 4.64 8.23 12.28
C MET A 24 5.93 8.34 11.44
N VAL A 25 7.10 8.08 12.04
CA VAL A 25 8.38 8.14 11.32
C VAL A 25 8.51 6.94 10.37
N LEU A 26 8.09 5.75 10.81
CA LEU A 26 8.10 4.55 9.99
C LEU A 26 7.12 4.68 8.81
N ASP A 27 5.91 5.14 9.06
CA ASP A 27 4.85 5.36 8.05
C ASP A 27 5.29 6.34 6.96
N ARG A 28 5.86 7.48 7.35
CA ARG A 28 6.46 8.43 6.40
C ARG A 28 7.61 7.82 5.61
N THR A 29 8.47 7.03 6.25
CA THR A 29 9.61 6.40 5.57
C THR A 29 9.15 5.40 4.52
N LEU A 30 8.14 4.59 4.84
CA LEU A 30 7.53 3.64 3.91
C LEU A 30 6.86 4.39 2.75
N ALA A 31 6.11 5.45 3.03
CA ALA A 31 5.43 6.26 2.02
C ALA A 31 6.42 6.94 1.05
N ILE A 32 7.47 7.58 1.57
CA ILE A 32 8.51 8.25 0.75
C ILE A 32 9.23 7.26 -0.18
N ARG A 33 9.40 6.02 0.27
CA ARG A 33 10.12 4.97 -0.48
C ARG A 33 9.19 4.05 -1.27
N ASN A 34 7.89 4.36 -1.29
CA ASN A 34 6.85 3.56 -1.94
C ASN A 34 6.89 2.06 -1.53
N ILE A 35 7.15 1.79 -0.24
CA ILE A 35 7.19 0.43 0.31
C ILE A 35 5.79 0.09 0.84
N PRO A 36 5.14 -1.00 0.38
CA PRO A 36 3.84 -1.40 0.88
C PRO A 36 3.80 -1.51 2.41
N GLY A 37 2.75 -0.99 3.04
CA GLY A 37 2.54 -1.04 4.49
C GLY A 37 2.31 0.32 5.17
N PHE A 38 2.64 1.44 4.51
CA PHE A 38 2.22 2.77 4.99
C PHE A 38 0.68 2.86 5.02
N GLY A 39 0.13 3.70 5.89
CA GLY A 39 -1.30 3.80 6.22
C GLY A 39 -1.79 2.69 7.18
N ASN A 40 -1.04 1.60 7.36
CA ASN A 40 -1.41 0.46 8.21
C ASN A 40 -0.32 0.07 9.22
N VAL A 41 0.65 0.97 9.46
CA VAL A 41 1.84 0.68 10.27
C VAL A 41 1.52 0.25 11.69
N ALA A 42 0.49 0.83 12.32
CA ALA A 42 0.11 0.48 13.69
C ALA A 42 -0.23 -1.02 13.84
N ASN A 43 -1.04 -1.54 12.92
CA ASN A 43 -1.45 -2.94 12.92
C ASN A 43 -0.28 -3.86 12.58
N ILE A 44 0.53 -3.48 11.59
CA ILE A 44 1.72 -4.24 11.18
C ILE A 44 2.70 -4.35 12.35
N VAL A 45 3.06 -3.23 12.98
CA VAL A 45 3.99 -3.20 14.11
C VAL A 45 3.45 -3.99 15.29
N THR A 46 2.14 -3.90 15.59
CA THR A 46 1.53 -4.69 16.66
C THR A 46 1.67 -6.19 16.41
N LYS A 47 1.46 -6.65 15.18
CA LYS A 47 1.67 -8.06 14.81
C LYS A 47 3.13 -8.47 14.92
N LEU A 48 4.05 -7.64 14.44
CA LEU A 48 5.49 -7.90 14.54
C LEU A 48 5.95 -7.99 16.01
N VAL A 49 5.39 -7.16 16.90
CA VAL A 49 5.60 -7.25 18.34
C VAL A 49 5.05 -8.55 18.91
N ASN A 50 3.82 -8.93 18.55
CA ASN A 50 3.22 -10.19 19.02
C ASN A 50 4.00 -11.43 18.55
N HIS A 51 4.71 -11.33 17.43
CA HIS A 51 5.60 -12.37 16.92
C HIS A 51 7.02 -12.32 17.54
N GLY A 52 7.29 -11.35 18.42
CA GLY A 52 8.60 -11.17 19.04
C GLY A 52 9.68 -10.67 18.08
N LEU A 53 9.31 -10.13 16.91
CA LEU A 53 10.25 -9.62 15.89
C LEU A 53 10.59 -8.14 16.12
N VAL A 54 9.75 -7.43 16.86
CA VAL A 54 9.90 -6.02 17.21
C VAL A 54 9.67 -5.87 18.71
N ASP A 55 10.57 -5.17 19.38
CA ASP A 55 10.44 -4.85 20.80
C ASP A 55 9.80 -3.47 20.95
N ILE A 56 8.96 -3.33 21.98
CA ILE A 56 8.46 -2.02 22.41
C ILE A 56 9.52 -1.39 23.29
N VAL A 57 10.05 -0.25 22.84
CA VAL A 57 10.96 0.59 23.60
C VAL A 57 10.11 1.65 24.31
N ASN A 58 9.83 1.41 25.59
CA ASN A 58 9.12 2.36 26.45
C ASN A 58 9.77 2.45 27.83
N GLY A 59 9.85 3.67 28.37
CA GLY A 59 9.73 3.88 29.81
C GLY A 59 8.25 3.81 30.18
N GLU A 60 7.92 3.20 31.32
CA GLU A 60 6.53 2.97 31.77
C GLU A 60 5.64 4.22 31.63
N GLY A 61 4.43 4.05 31.11
CA GLY A 61 3.38 5.09 31.08
C GLY A 61 3.35 6.01 29.86
N ASN A 62 4.15 5.78 28.81
CA ASN A 62 4.21 6.70 27.67
C ASN A 62 3.10 6.44 26.63
N SER A 63 2.31 7.46 26.30
CA SER A 63 1.24 7.43 25.29
C SER A 63 1.73 7.31 23.85
N ARG A 64 3.05 7.25 23.64
CA ARG A 64 3.71 7.24 22.33
C ARG A 64 4.86 6.21 22.31
N PRO A 65 4.53 4.91 22.19
CA PRO A 65 5.51 3.85 22.14
C PRO A 65 6.54 4.03 21.03
N ARG A 66 7.78 3.65 21.33
CA ARG A 66 8.82 3.46 20.33
C ARG A 66 9.07 1.98 20.08
N TYR A 67 9.66 1.67 18.95
CA TYR A 67 9.81 0.31 18.47
C TYR A 67 11.20 0.11 17.90
N ARG A 68 11.80 -1.04 18.21
CA ARG A 68 13.09 -1.45 17.66
C ARG A 68 12.99 -2.90 17.21
N VAL A 69 13.70 -3.27 16.15
CA VAL A 69 13.75 -4.67 15.72
C VAL A 69 14.44 -5.49 16.80
N SER A 70 13.82 -6.59 17.22
CA SER A 70 14.40 -7.46 18.24
C SER A 70 15.58 -8.24 17.69
N GLN A 71 16.38 -8.85 18.57
CA GLN A 71 17.44 -9.75 18.12
C GLN A 71 16.90 -10.92 17.30
N TYR A 72 15.69 -11.40 17.62
CA TYR A 72 15.02 -12.46 16.87
C TYR A 72 14.64 -11.98 15.46
N GLY A 73 14.10 -10.76 15.33
CA GLY A 73 13.82 -10.14 14.03
C GLY A 73 15.07 -9.94 13.17
N LEU A 74 16.19 -9.51 13.77
CA LEU A 74 17.46 -9.37 13.07
C LEU A 74 18.01 -10.72 12.57
N ASN A 75 17.87 -11.79 13.37
CA ASN A 75 18.29 -13.13 12.97
C ASN A 75 17.45 -13.64 11.79
N LEU A 76 16.14 -13.45 11.84
CA LEU A 76 15.24 -13.79 10.73
C LEU A 76 15.66 -13.09 9.43
N ILE A 77 15.92 -11.78 9.46
CA ILE A 77 16.39 -11.04 8.29
C ILE A 77 17.70 -11.63 7.75
N LYS A 78 18.67 -11.95 8.62
CA LYS A 78 19.96 -12.52 8.24
C LYS A 78 19.82 -13.90 7.60
N GLU A 79 18.98 -14.76 8.15
CA GLU A 79 18.72 -16.11 7.64
C GLU A 79 18.06 -16.06 6.25
N THR A 80 17.02 -15.24 6.09
CA THR A 80 16.34 -15.05 4.79
C THR A 80 17.23 -14.38 3.75
N THR A 81 18.19 -13.53 4.16
CA THR A 81 19.13 -12.89 3.21
C THR A 81 20.29 -13.82 2.82
N ARG A 82 20.63 -14.81 3.66
CA ARG A 82 21.66 -15.83 3.39
C ARG A 82 21.15 -17.02 2.57
N GLN A 83 19.85 -17.26 2.56
CA GLN A 83 19.20 -18.27 1.72
C GLN A 83 18.16 -17.58 0.82
N PRO A 84 18.44 -17.38 -0.48
CA PRO A 84 17.44 -16.82 -1.41
C PRO A 84 16.20 -17.69 -1.64
N LEU A 85 16.00 -18.78 -0.88
CA LEU A 85 14.91 -19.74 -1.08
C LEU A 85 14.26 -20.10 0.26
N LEU A 86 12.92 -20.10 0.25
CA LEU A 86 11.96 -20.43 1.33
C LEU A 86 11.32 -19.24 2.08
N ILE A 87 10.84 -18.22 1.35
CA ILE A 87 9.47 -17.77 1.59
C ILE A 87 8.62 -18.46 0.53
N GLN A 88 7.87 -19.49 0.93
CA GLN A 88 6.94 -20.14 0.02
C GLN A 88 5.90 -19.10 -0.43
N PRO A 89 5.68 -18.92 -1.74
CA PRO A 89 4.41 -18.38 -2.22
C PRO A 89 3.30 -19.25 -1.63
N LEU A 90 2.18 -18.66 -1.22
CA LEU A 90 0.97 -19.45 -0.96
C LEU A 90 0.73 -20.35 -2.18
N GLN A 91 0.71 -21.66 -1.95
CA GLN A 91 0.54 -22.66 -3.01
C GLN A 91 -0.80 -22.44 -3.70
N GLU A 92 -0.75 -22.01 -4.96
CA GLU A 92 -1.84 -22.18 -5.92
C GLU A 92 -1.97 -23.66 -6.27
N HIS A 93 -2.50 -24.50 -5.39
CA HIS A 93 -2.98 -25.83 -5.79
C HIS A 93 -4.03 -26.32 -4.80
N ASP A 94 -5.28 -25.91 -5.06
CA ASP A 94 -6.48 -26.74 -4.93
C ASP A 94 -7.66 -26.02 -5.60
N LEU A 95 -7.67 -26.01 -6.94
CA LEU A 95 -8.88 -26.17 -7.75
C LEU A 95 -8.50 -26.41 -9.21
N HIS A 96 -8.15 -27.65 -9.54
CA HIS A 96 -8.27 -28.12 -10.92
C HIS A 96 -9.70 -28.65 -11.09
N CYS A 97 -10.65 -27.72 -11.23
CA CYS A 97 -11.99 -27.97 -11.74
C CYS A 97 -12.66 -26.62 -12.09
N ASP A 98 -12.03 -25.84 -12.96
CA ASP A 98 -12.72 -25.18 -14.09
C ASP A 98 -11.66 -24.57 -15.00
N LEU A 99 -11.54 -25.07 -16.24
CA LEU A 99 -10.63 -24.53 -17.26
C LEU A 99 -11.21 -23.26 -17.93
N SER A 100 -12.00 -22.51 -17.18
CA SER A 100 -12.71 -21.33 -17.61
C SER A 100 -12.40 -20.20 -16.63
N ILE A 101 -12.03 -19.03 -17.17
CA ILE A 101 -11.84 -17.74 -16.51
C ILE A 101 -10.37 -17.35 -16.21
N ARG A 102 -9.77 -16.77 -17.26
CA ARG A 102 -8.93 -15.56 -17.27
C ARG A 102 -7.43 -15.67 -16.95
N TYR A 103 -6.69 -16.25 -17.89
CA TYR A 103 -5.50 -15.58 -18.39
C TYR A 103 -5.94 -14.49 -19.38
N SER A 104 -5.98 -13.24 -18.95
CA SER A 104 -6.28 -12.10 -19.83
C SER A 104 -5.10 -11.15 -19.86
N SER A 105 -3.97 -11.63 -20.36
CA SER A 105 -2.98 -10.73 -20.97
C SER A 105 -3.51 -10.29 -22.33
N ILE A 106 -4.05 -9.08 -22.40
CA ILE A 106 -4.22 -8.35 -23.66
C ILE A 106 -3.45 -7.04 -23.56
N LEU A 107 -2.26 -7.06 -24.17
CA LEU A 107 -1.41 -5.90 -24.44
C LEU A 107 -2.03 -5.07 -25.56
N VAL A 108 -2.65 -3.94 -25.19
CA VAL A 108 -2.68 -2.72 -26.03
C VAL A 108 -2.62 -1.53 -25.07
N GLN A 109 -1.53 -0.76 -25.17
CA GLN A 109 -1.08 0.37 -24.32
C GLN A 109 -0.53 -0.05 -22.94
N ASN A 110 0.80 -0.03 -22.80
CA ASN A 110 1.60 -0.38 -21.61
C ASN A 110 1.27 0.46 -20.36
N ILE A 111 0.11 0.26 -19.76
CA ILE A 111 -0.16 0.72 -18.39
C ILE A 111 -0.43 -0.52 -17.54
N VAL A 112 0.52 -0.83 -16.66
CA VAL A 112 0.33 -1.85 -15.62
C VAL A 112 -0.29 -1.13 -14.42
N ILE A 113 -1.63 -1.06 -14.43
CA ILE A 113 -2.40 -0.51 -13.32
C ILE A 113 -2.67 -1.60 -12.26
N THR A 114 -2.51 -1.27 -10.99
CA THR A 114 -2.82 -2.18 -9.88
C THR A 114 -4.32 -2.18 -9.55
N LYS A 115 -4.79 -3.19 -8.82
CA LYS A 115 -6.21 -3.23 -8.39
C LYS A 115 -6.59 -2.03 -7.53
N ASN A 116 -5.69 -1.53 -6.69
CA ASN A 116 -5.94 -0.36 -5.85
C ASN A 116 -6.04 0.92 -6.69
N GLU A 117 -5.18 1.07 -7.69
CA GLU A 117 -5.24 2.19 -8.64
C GLU A 117 -6.56 2.17 -9.44
N LEU A 118 -6.98 1.00 -9.92
CA LEU A 118 -8.26 0.83 -10.60
C LEU A 118 -9.46 1.12 -9.69
N ASN A 119 -9.40 0.71 -8.41
CA ASN A 119 -10.44 1.03 -7.44
C ASN A 119 -10.58 2.54 -7.23
N VAL A 120 -9.46 3.26 -7.13
CA VAL A 120 -9.46 4.73 -7.01
C VAL A 120 -10.06 5.38 -8.25
N LEU A 121 -9.69 4.95 -9.46
CA LEU A 121 -10.31 5.43 -10.70
C LEU A 121 -11.82 5.16 -10.70
N ASN A 122 -12.25 3.95 -10.37
CA ASN A 122 -13.67 3.60 -10.31
C ASN A 122 -14.45 4.56 -9.39
N VAL A 123 -13.97 4.79 -8.17
CA VAL A 123 -14.61 5.73 -7.24
C VAL A 123 -14.66 7.15 -7.80
N MET A 124 -13.58 7.61 -8.42
CA MET A 124 -13.54 8.94 -9.03
C MET A 124 -14.53 9.07 -10.19
N THR A 125 -14.79 8.00 -10.94
CA THR A 125 -15.76 8.00 -12.06
C THR A 125 -17.23 7.92 -11.63
N GLU A 126 -17.54 7.55 -10.38
CA GLU A 126 -18.93 7.41 -9.92
C GLU A 126 -19.68 8.74 -9.86
N LYS A 127 -18.96 9.83 -9.61
CA LYS A 127 -19.52 11.16 -9.43
C LYS A 127 -18.67 12.19 -10.13
N ASP A 128 -19.34 13.06 -10.87
CA ASP A 128 -18.72 14.23 -11.46
C ASP A 128 -18.66 15.35 -10.41
N ILE A 129 -17.64 15.28 -9.56
CA ILE A 129 -17.35 16.27 -8.53
C ILE A 129 -15.87 16.60 -8.51
N ASN A 130 -15.52 17.74 -7.91
CA ASN A 130 -14.14 18.13 -7.67
C ASN A 130 -13.54 17.28 -6.53
N TRP A 131 -13.01 16.11 -6.89
CA TRP A 131 -12.28 15.26 -5.95
C TRP A 131 -11.03 15.99 -5.45
N ASN A 132 -10.66 15.73 -4.21
CA ASN A 132 -9.37 16.09 -3.65
C ASN A 132 -8.91 14.92 -2.77
N TRP A 133 -7.68 14.97 -2.27
CA TRP A 133 -7.15 13.84 -1.50
C TRP A 133 -8.04 13.49 -0.31
N MET A 134 -8.61 14.49 0.37
CA MET A 134 -9.36 14.28 1.60
C MET A 134 -10.73 13.63 1.36
N ASN A 135 -11.53 14.13 0.41
CA ASN A 135 -12.87 13.59 0.15
C ASN A 135 -12.81 12.21 -0.53
N LEU A 136 -11.79 11.98 -1.36
CA LEU A 136 -11.53 10.70 -2.01
C LEU A 136 -11.06 9.65 -1.00
N ASP A 137 -10.08 10.00 -0.15
CA ASP A 137 -9.58 9.11 0.90
C ASP A 137 -10.67 8.71 1.91
N ARG A 138 -11.48 9.69 2.32
CA ARG A 138 -12.64 9.45 3.20
C ARG A 138 -13.67 8.52 2.56
N THR A 139 -13.94 8.69 1.27
CA THR A 139 -14.91 7.85 0.55
C THR A 139 -14.43 6.41 0.44
N LEU A 140 -13.16 6.21 0.08
CA LEU A 140 -12.53 4.89 0.03
C LEU A 140 -12.55 4.22 1.42
N SER A 141 -12.21 4.97 2.47
CA SER A 141 -12.19 4.47 3.85
C SER A 141 -13.59 4.07 4.35
N ILE A 142 -14.60 4.93 4.18
CA ILE A 142 -15.99 4.64 4.61
C ILE A 142 -16.53 3.38 3.94
N ARG A 143 -16.19 3.19 2.65
CA ARG A 143 -16.65 2.05 1.86
C ARG A 143 -15.74 0.82 1.97
N GLN A 144 -14.67 0.89 2.77
CA GLN A 144 -13.67 -0.17 2.93
C GLN A 144 -13.06 -0.61 1.58
N ILE A 145 -12.89 0.34 0.64
CA ILE A 145 -12.29 0.10 -0.67
C ILE A 145 -10.76 0.26 -0.54
N PRO A 146 -9.96 -0.78 -0.89
CA PRO A 146 -8.50 -0.68 -0.84
C PRO A 146 -7.98 0.47 -1.70
N GLY A 147 -7.13 1.32 -1.10
CA GLY A 147 -6.58 2.53 -1.71
C GLY A 147 -6.56 3.75 -0.78
N PHE A 148 -7.37 3.74 0.29
CA PHE A 148 -7.30 4.76 1.35
C PHE A 148 -5.95 4.74 2.08
N GLY A 149 -5.54 5.87 2.65
CA GLY A 149 -4.20 6.12 3.21
C GLY A 149 -3.11 6.37 2.16
N ASN A 150 -3.38 6.12 0.87
CA ASN A 150 -2.41 6.28 -0.23
C ASN A 150 -2.87 7.19 -1.37
N VAL A 151 -4.00 7.87 -1.23
CA VAL A 151 -4.67 8.53 -2.36
C VAL A 151 -3.75 9.46 -3.14
N VAL A 152 -2.93 10.26 -2.47
CA VAL A 152 -2.02 11.21 -3.13
C VAL A 152 -1.01 10.49 -4.04
N ASN A 153 -0.38 9.42 -3.58
CA ASN A 153 0.60 8.70 -4.40
C ASN A 153 -0.06 7.99 -5.58
N ILE A 154 -1.23 7.38 -5.34
CA ILE A 154 -2.02 6.72 -6.39
C ILE A 154 -2.41 7.73 -7.46
N VAL A 155 -2.99 8.87 -7.05
CA VAL A 155 -3.42 9.93 -7.98
C VAL A 155 -2.25 10.50 -8.76
N ASN A 156 -1.10 10.75 -8.12
CA ASN A 156 0.09 11.23 -8.83
C ASN A 156 0.60 10.21 -9.86
N LYS A 157 0.60 8.90 -9.51
CA LYS A 157 0.97 7.85 -10.45
C LYS A 157 0.00 7.80 -11.64
N LEU A 158 -1.30 7.80 -11.37
CA LEU A 158 -2.35 7.82 -12.39
C LEU A 158 -2.25 9.07 -13.29
N ALA A 159 -1.88 10.22 -12.71
CA ALA A 159 -1.67 11.44 -13.47
C ALA A 159 -0.45 11.35 -14.39
N ASN A 160 0.67 10.77 -13.91
CA ASN A 160 1.84 10.50 -14.74
C ASN A 160 1.56 9.54 -15.91
N GLU A 161 0.60 8.63 -15.74
CA GLU A 161 0.13 7.72 -16.79
C GLU A 161 -0.92 8.37 -17.72
N GLY A 162 -1.29 9.62 -17.44
CA GLY A 162 -2.30 10.38 -18.17
C GLY A 162 -3.72 9.88 -17.96
N LEU A 163 -4.00 9.22 -16.84
CA LEU A 163 -5.32 8.69 -16.48
C LEU A 163 -6.10 9.67 -15.58
N VAL A 164 -5.41 10.46 -14.78
CA VAL A 164 -6.00 11.49 -13.90
C VAL A 164 -5.42 12.87 -14.25
N ILE A 165 -6.24 13.90 -14.17
CA ILE A 165 -5.88 15.30 -14.32
C ILE A 165 -5.87 15.92 -12.92
N ILE A 166 -4.80 16.66 -12.61
CA ILE A 166 -4.66 17.40 -11.36
C ILE A 166 -4.71 18.89 -11.68
N GLU A 167 -5.70 19.59 -11.15
CA GLU A 167 -5.93 21.01 -11.39
C GLU A 167 -5.69 21.84 -10.12
N ASP A 168 -5.23 23.08 -10.31
CA ASP A 168 -5.09 24.01 -9.20
C ASP A 168 -6.48 24.48 -8.74
N SER A 169 -6.75 24.30 -7.45
CA SER A 169 -7.99 24.75 -6.81
C SER A 169 -7.89 26.19 -6.28
N GLY A 170 -6.74 26.85 -6.45
CA GLY A 170 -6.36 28.07 -5.73
C GLY A 170 -5.75 27.77 -4.36
N ASN A 171 -5.73 26.50 -3.92
CA ASN A 171 -5.03 26.03 -2.73
C ASN A 171 -4.08 24.88 -3.09
N LYS A 172 -2.78 25.17 -3.09
CA LYS A 172 -1.70 24.22 -3.46
C LYS A 172 -1.73 22.90 -2.67
N SER A 173 -2.26 22.91 -1.45
CA SER A 173 -2.34 21.72 -0.59
C SER A 173 -3.60 20.88 -0.83
N MET A 174 -4.54 21.37 -1.64
CA MET A 174 -5.83 20.70 -1.94
C MET A 174 -6.21 20.87 -3.42
N PRO A 175 -5.39 20.40 -4.37
CA PRO A 175 -5.74 20.42 -5.78
C PRO A 175 -7.01 19.60 -6.06
N HIS A 176 -7.62 19.86 -7.21
CA HIS A 176 -8.76 19.09 -7.71
C HIS A 176 -8.29 17.95 -8.61
N TYR A 177 -8.94 16.80 -8.51
CA TYR A 177 -8.65 15.60 -9.28
C TYR A 177 -9.84 15.24 -10.17
N HIS A 178 -9.55 14.99 -11.45
CA HIS A 178 -10.54 14.58 -12.44
C HIS A 178 -10.02 13.37 -13.21
N VAL A 179 -10.91 12.45 -13.58
CA VAL A 179 -10.51 11.33 -14.45
C VAL A 179 -10.44 11.85 -15.88
N SER A 180 -9.32 11.63 -16.56
CA SER A 180 -9.17 11.96 -17.98
C SER A 180 -10.05 11.06 -18.85
N GLU A 181 -10.27 11.45 -20.11
CA GLU A 181 -10.93 10.58 -21.09
C GLU A 181 -10.27 9.20 -21.20
N LYS A 182 -8.93 9.16 -21.18
CA LYS A 182 -8.14 7.92 -21.17
C LYS A 182 -8.45 7.05 -19.94
N GLY A 183 -8.57 7.68 -18.77
CA GLY A 183 -8.95 7.01 -17.52
C GLY A 183 -10.37 6.44 -17.56
N TYR A 184 -11.33 7.20 -18.08
CA TYR A 184 -12.70 6.72 -18.28
C TYR A 184 -12.76 5.52 -19.22
N ASN A 185 -12.05 5.58 -20.36
CA ASN A 185 -11.99 4.48 -21.32
C ASN A 185 -11.39 3.21 -20.70
N LEU A 186 -10.35 3.35 -19.87
CA LEU A 186 -9.77 2.24 -19.13
C LEU A 186 -10.79 1.61 -18.15
N VAL A 187 -11.46 2.43 -17.33
CA VAL A 187 -12.48 1.98 -16.39
C VAL A 187 -13.60 1.21 -17.11
N GLN A 188 -14.09 1.73 -18.24
CA GLN A 188 -15.12 1.07 -19.04
C GLN A 188 -14.64 -0.24 -19.68
N ARG A 189 -13.35 -0.36 -20.01
CA ARG A 189 -12.77 -1.59 -20.55
C ARG A 189 -12.67 -2.68 -19.49
N GLU A 190 -12.20 -2.33 -18.29
CA GLU A 190 -11.91 -3.30 -17.22
C GLU A 190 -13.16 -3.73 -16.42
N ASN A 191 -14.25 -2.95 -16.47
CA ASN A 191 -15.52 -3.28 -15.82
C ASN A 191 -16.54 -3.98 -16.75
N LYS A 192 -16.18 -4.27 -18.00
CA LYS A 192 -16.98 -5.09 -18.94
C LYS A 192 -16.67 -6.58 -18.77
#